data_AF-A0A917UGK1-F1
#
_entry.id   AF-A0A917UGK1-F1
#
_cell.length_a   1.000
_cell.length_b   1.000
_cell.length_c   1.000
_cell.angle_alpha   90.00
_cell.angle_beta   90.00
_cell.angle_gamma   90.00
#
_symmetry.space_group_name_H-M   'P 1'
#
loop_
_entity.id
_entity.type
_entity.pdbx_description
1 polymer ?
#
loop_
_entity_poly.entity_id
_entity_poly.type
_entity_poly.pdbx_seq_one_letter_code
_entity_poly.pdbx_strand_id
1 'polypeptide(L)'
;MQLRTWSLATALALTALVAPAQSASAHVAAPSCPDGSVCFWSGEGFGGDYWEWTSRSGYRDMPPNLHDHVGSFVAATRACFVNWSPVEKRDVYNADWRSQYGGDFGGRIDGVGPGAC
;
A
#
# COMPACT_ATOMS: atom_id res chain seq x y z
N MET A 1 -70.65 -16.38 -39.35
CA MET A 1 -69.79 -15.21 -39.61
C MET A 1 -69.48 -14.51 -38.29
N GLN A 2 -68.25 -14.63 -37.78
CA GLN A 2 -67.70 -13.73 -36.76
C GLN A 2 -66.16 -13.72 -36.94
N LEU A 3 -65.64 -12.59 -37.40
CA LEU A 3 -64.21 -12.32 -37.56
C LEU A 3 -63.64 -11.95 -36.19
N ARG A 4 -62.61 -12.67 -35.73
CA ARG A 4 -61.82 -12.28 -34.55
C ARG A 4 -60.53 -11.63 -35.03
N THR A 5 -60.48 -10.32 -34.88
CA THR A 5 -59.32 -9.44 -35.03
C THR A 5 -58.27 -9.77 -33.97
N TRP A 6 -57.01 -9.90 -34.37
CA TRP A 6 -55.87 -10.10 -33.47
C TRP A 6 -55.14 -8.76 -33.31
N SER A 7 -55.15 -8.21 -32.10
CA SER A 7 -54.39 -7.01 -31.75
C SER A 7 -52.91 -7.36 -31.54
N LEU A 8 -52.04 -6.72 -32.32
CA LEU A 8 -50.59 -6.76 -32.16
C LEU A 8 -50.20 -6.02 -30.86
N ALA A 9 -49.59 -6.72 -29.91
CA ALA A 9 -48.99 -6.10 -28.73
C ALA A 9 -47.49 -5.89 -28.97
N THR A 10 -47.07 -4.62 -29.08
CA THR A 10 -45.68 -4.19 -29.14
C THR A 10 -45.03 -4.26 -27.75
N ALA A 11 -44.04 -5.14 -27.58
CA ALA A 11 -43.22 -5.18 -26.37
C ALA A 11 -42.08 -4.15 -26.48
N LEU A 12 -42.12 -3.09 -25.66
CA LEU A 12 -40.99 -2.18 -25.46
C LEU A 12 -39.96 -2.85 -24.55
N ALA A 13 -38.80 -3.22 -25.10
CA ALA A 13 -37.67 -3.68 -24.30
C ALA A 13 -36.92 -2.48 -23.71
N LEU A 14 -36.96 -2.31 -22.38
CA LEU A 14 -36.08 -1.40 -21.65
C LEU A 14 -34.71 -2.07 -21.45
N THR A 15 -33.70 -1.69 -22.23
CA THR A 15 -32.31 -2.02 -21.93
C THR A 15 -31.78 -1.06 -20.86
N ALA A 16 -31.67 -1.54 -19.62
CA ALA A 16 -30.97 -0.84 -18.55
C ALA A 16 -29.45 -0.88 -18.82
N LEU A 17 -28.86 0.29 -19.10
CA LEU A 17 -27.42 0.48 -19.21
C LEU A 17 -26.79 0.34 -17.81
N VAL A 18 -26.22 -0.82 -17.53
CA VAL A 18 -25.36 -1.03 -16.35
C VAL A 18 -24.02 -0.35 -16.65
N ALA A 19 -23.84 0.88 -16.16
CA ALA A 19 -22.55 1.55 -16.21
C ALA A 19 -21.60 0.90 -15.17
N PRO A 20 -20.34 0.57 -15.53
CA PRO A 20 -19.37 0.12 -14.55
C PRO A 20 -19.05 1.25 -13.59
N ALA A 21 -19.32 1.05 -12.29
CA ALA A 21 -18.84 1.93 -11.24
C ALA A 21 -17.32 1.84 -11.19
N GLN A 22 -16.64 2.81 -11.79
CA GLN A 22 -15.19 2.96 -11.67
C GLN A 22 -14.92 3.47 -10.26
N SER A 23 -14.50 2.59 -9.35
CA SER A 23 -13.97 2.98 -8.05
C SER A 23 -12.69 3.79 -8.28
N ALA A 24 -12.80 5.12 -8.15
CA ALA A 24 -11.63 5.99 -8.16
C ALA A 24 -10.75 5.62 -6.95
N SER A 25 -9.53 5.12 -7.21
CA SER A 25 -8.55 4.89 -6.15
C SER A 25 -8.12 6.25 -5.60
N ALA A 26 -8.54 6.55 -4.38
CA ALA A 26 -8.08 7.73 -3.66
C ALA A 26 -6.55 7.64 -3.50
N HIS A 27 -5.82 8.61 -4.05
CA HIS A 27 -4.38 8.70 -3.83
C HIS A 27 -4.16 9.18 -2.38
N VAL A 28 -3.65 8.29 -1.53
CA VAL A 28 -3.26 8.64 -0.17
C VAL A 28 -1.96 9.45 -0.23
N ALA A 29 -1.98 10.68 0.25
CA ALA A 29 -0.78 11.50 0.39
C ALA A 29 0.10 10.93 1.52
N ALA A 30 1.40 10.84 1.29
CA ALA A 30 2.33 10.43 2.34
C ALA A 30 2.36 11.45 3.50
N PRO A 31 2.31 10.98 4.76
CA PRO A 31 2.52 11.85 5.91
C PRO A 31 3.97 12.33 5.95
N SER A 32 4.23 13.39 6.72
CA SER A 32 5.59 13.84 7.02
C SER A 32 6.34 12.80 7.86
N CYS A 33 7.62 12.59 7.56
CA CYS A 33 8.56 11.87 8.42
C CYS A 33 9.72 12.80 8.81
N PRO A 34 10.23 12.77 10.05
CA PRO A 34 11.34 13.64 10.46
C PRO A 34 12.59 13.45 9.60
N ASP A 35 13.30 14.55 9.31
CA ASP A 35 14.54 14.52 8.54
C ASP A 35 15.57 13.58 9.19
N GLY A 36 16.20 12.73 8.38
CA GLY A 36 17.17 11.76 8.89
C GLY A 36 16.55 10.46 9.42
N SER A 37 15.24 10.26 9.24
CA SER A 37 14.48 9.11 9.71
C SER A 37 13.80 8.32 8.60
N VAL A 38 13.37 7.11 8.94
CA VAL A 38 12.37 6.33 8.22
C VAL A 38 11.25 6.01 9.18
N CYS A 39 10.03 6.31 8.74
CA CYS A 39 8.81 6.12 9.50
C CYS A 39 8.09 4.89 8.95
N PHE A 40 7.78 3.95 9.82
CA PHE A 40 7.13 2.68 9.48
C PHE A 40 5.76 2.58 10.13
N TRP A 41 4.84 1.94 9.41
CA TRP A 41 3.51 1.64 9.87
C TRP A 41 3.18 0.18 9.61
N SER A 42 2.48 -0.47 10.55
CA SER A 42 2.09 -1.87 10.38
C SER A 42 0.98 -2.05 9.36
N GLY A 43 0.12 -1.04 9.21
CA GLY A 43 -0.96 -1.03 8.22
C GLY A 43 -0.56 -0.39 6.89
N GLU A 44 -1.33 -0.70 5.85
CA GLU A 44 -1.35 0.09 4.62
C GLU A 44 -1.95 1.48 4.89
N GLY A 45 -1.70 2.44 4.00
CA GLY A 45 -2.22 3.80 4.10
C GLY A 45 -1.69 4.59 5.29
N PHE A 46 -0.53 4.23 5.84
CA PHE A 46 0.13 4.89 6.99
C PHE A 46 -0.69 4.79 8.30
N GLY A 47 -1.41 3.69 8.48
CA GLY A 47 -2.20 3.40 9.67
C GLY A 47 -1.61 2.28 10.54
N GLY A 48 -2.21 2.03 11.69
CA GLY A 48 -1.76 1.01 12.63
C GLY A 48 -0.62 1.48 13.53
N ASP A 49 0.18 0.52 13.99
CA ASP A 49 1.30 0.80 14.88
C ASP A 49 2.39 1.55 14.15
N TYR A 50 3.03 2.50 14.84
CA TYR A 50 4.06 3.37 14.30
C TYR A 50 5.41 3.08 14.94
N TRP A 51 6.46 3.13 14.13
CA TRP A 51 7.83 3.20 14.62
C TRP A 51 8.69 4.09 13.76
N GLU A 52 9.50 4.92 14.41
CA GLU A 52 10.52 5.73 13.77
C GLU A 52 11.89 5.12 13.98
N TRP A 53 12.58 4.85 12.88
CA TRP A 53 14.01 4.60 12.88
C TRP A 53 14.75 5.88 12.49
N THR A 54 15.87 6.16 13.15
CA THR A 54 16.75 7.29 12.78
C THR A 54 18.08 6.78 12.26
N SER A 55 18.64 7.41 11.24
CA SER A 55 19.96 7.07 10.68
C SER A 55 21.10 7.07 11.71
N ARG A 56 20.99 7.91 12.74
CA ARG A 56 21.95 7.99 13.86
C ARG A 56 21.90 6.79 14.79
N SER A 57 20.81 6.02 14.76
CA SER A 57 20.63 4.84 15.61
C SER A 57 21.41 3.61 15.11
N GLY A 58 22.04 3.70 13.94
CA GLY A 58 22.74 2.59 13.29
C GLY A 58 21.77 1.53 12.78
N TYR A 59 22.26 0.31 12.59
CA TYR A 59 21.40 -0.82 12.30
C TYR A 59 20.48 -1.11 13.49
N ARG A 60 19.20 -1.38 13.22
CA ARG A 60 18.23 -1.85 14.20
C ARG A 60 17.34 -2.92 13.58
N ASP A 61 17.07 -3.97 14.35
CA ASP A 61 16.00 -4.89 14.03
C ASP A 61 14.66 -4.15 14.13
N MET A 62 13.71 -4.58 13.30
CA MET A 62 12.33 -4.13 13.39
C MET A 62 11.77 -4.50 14.77
N PRO A 63 10.97 -3.62 15.40
CA PRO A 63 10.27 -3.98 16.61
C PRO A 63 9.29 -5.13 16.31
N PRO A 64 8.91 -5.95 17.33
CA PRO A 64 8.15 -7.18 17.11
C PRO A 64 6.83 -7.03 16.35
N ASN A 65 6.19 -5.86 16.43
CA ASN A 65 4.94 -5.53 15.75
C ASN A 65 5.10 -5.06 14.29
N LEU A 66 6.34 -4.90 13.81
CA LEU A 66 6.67 -4.52 12.43
C LEU A 66 7.60 -5.50 11.73
N HIS A 67 8.24 -6.41 12.47
CA HIS A 67 9.04 -7.50 11.91
C HIS A 67 8.14 -8.34 10.99
N ASP A 68 8.52 -8.45 9.71
CA ASP A 68 7.71 -9.10 8.65
C ASP A 68 6.30 -8.52 8.45
N HIS A 69 6.04 -7.29 8.92
CA HIS A 69 4.68 -6.74 8.95
C HIS A 69 4.61 -5.23 8.69
N VAL A 70 5.56 -4.68 7.92
CA VAL A 70 5.50 -3.27 7.51
C VAL A 70 4.49 -3.11 6.37
N GLY A 71 3.32 -2.56 6.68
CA GLY A 71 2.27 -2.26 5.71
C GLY A 71 2.55 -1.01 4.86
N SER A 72 3.25 -0.01 5.42
CA SER A 72 3.63 1.21 4.70
C SER A 72 4.83 1.93 5.32
N PHE A 73 5.49 2.80 4.56
CA PHE A 73 6.62 3.60 5.06
C PHE A 73 6.78 4.94 4.35
N VAL A 74 7.51 5.86 4.99
CA VAL A 74 8.04 7.10 4.42
C VAL A 74 9.50 7.24 4.82
N ALA A 75 10.40 7.49 3.87
CA ALA A 75 11.81 7.69 4.09
C ALA A 75 12.20 9.16 3.87
N ALA A 76 12.73 9.79 4.92
CA ALA A 76 13.30 11.14 4.88
C ALA A 76 14.84 11.11 4.97
N THR A 77 15.43 9.96 4.62
CA THR A 77 16.87 9.73 4.54
C THR A 77 17.16 8.48 3.72
N ARG A 78 18.44 8.26 3.39
CA ARG A 78 18.86 7.01 2.74
C ARG A 78 18.99 5.89 3.76
N ALA A 79 18.42 4.73 3.45
CA ALA A 79 18.45 3.56 4.32
C ALA A 79 18.60 2.26 3.51
N CYS A 80 19.01 1.21 4.21
CA CYS A 80 19.05 -0.15 3.70
C CYS A 80 18.06 -1.00 4.50
N PHE A 81 17.01 -1.50 3.86
CA PHE A 81 16.12 -2.48 4.48
C PHE A 81 16.70 -3.88 4.27
N VAL A 82 16.59 -4.73 5.28
CA VAL A 82 17.23 -6.04 5.31
C VAL A 82 16.23 -7.12 5.70
N ASN A 83 16.25 -8.22 4.95
CA ASN A 83 15.73 -9.53 5.31
C ASN A 83 16.95 -10.45 5.46
N TRP A 84 17.01 -11.31 6.46
CA TRP A 84 18.12 -12.21 6.73
C TRP A 84 17.85 -13.65 6.27
N SER A 85 16.60 -14.02 5.97
CA SER A 85 16.26 -15.40 5.59
C SER A 85 15.19 -15.50 4.49
N PRO A 86 15.59 -15.61 3.20
CA PRO A 86 16.96 -15.51 2.70
C PRO A 86 17.51 -14.09 2.82
N VAL A 87 18.83 -13.94 2.79
CA VAL A 87 19.45 -12.61 2.85
C VAL A 87 19.07 -11.83 1.60
N GLU A 88 18.23 -10.81 1.78
CA GLU A 88 17.82 -9.85 0.76
C GLU A 88 17.95 -8.44 1.32
N LYS A 89 18.35 -7.50 0.47
CA LYS A 89 18.51 -6.10 0.84
C LYS A 89 17.84 -5.20 -0.17
N ARG A 90 17.37 -4.04 0.29
CA ARG A 90 16.74 -3.05 -0.57
C ARG A 90 17.19 -1.64 -0.20
N ASP A 91 17.80 -0.97 -1.19
CA ASP A 91 18.05 0.47 -1.10
C ASP A 91 16.74 1.23 -0.99
N VAL A 92 16.73 2.22 -0.10
CA VAL A 92 15.66 3.19 0.06
C VAL A 92 16.27 4.58 0.03
N TYR A 93 15.69 5.45 -0.79
CA TYR A 93 16.17 6.80 -1.04
C TYR A 93 15.35 7.82 -0.24
N ASN A 94 15.94 9.01 -0.08
CA ASN A 94 15.20 10.13 0.49
C ASN A 94 13.98 10.46 -0.39
N ALA A 95 12.84 10.74 0.25
CA ALA A 95 11.52 10.96 -0.32
C ALA A 95 10.84 9.71 -0.90
N ASP A 96 11.42 8.52 -0.75
CA ASP A 96 10.71 7.28 -1.04
C ASP A 96 9.58 7.07 -0.04
N TRP A 97 8.42 6.63 -0.53
CA TRP A 97 7.33 6.17 0.31
C TRP A 97 6.49 5.14 -0.43
N ARG A 98 5.84 4.26 0.35
CA ARG A 98 4.87 3.28 -0.16
C ARG A 98 3.71 3.21 0.81
N SER A 99 2.50 3.52 0.35
CA SER A 99 1.27 3.34 1.13
C SER A 99 0.78 1.90 1.16
N GLN A 100 1.24 1.04 0.24
CA GLN A 100 0.99 -0.40 0.22
C GLN A 100 2.31 -1.12 0.04
N TYR A 101 2.81 -1.74 1.12
CA TYR A 101 4.14 -2.34 1.14
C TYR A 101 4.20 -3.72 1.79
N GLY A 102 3.17 -4.08 2.57
CA GLY A 102 3.11 -5.38 3.24
C GLY A 102 3.17 -6.58 2.29
N GLY A 103 2.57 -6.46 1.10
CA GLY A 103 2.64 -7.50 0.06
C GLY A 103 3.97 -7.60 -0.72
N ASP A 104 4.94 -6.73 -0.44
CA ASP A 104 6.25 -6.67 -1.12
C ASP A 104 7.38 -7.02 -0.13
N PHE A 105 8.35 -6.13 0.07
CA PHE A 105 9.45 -6.34 1.00
C PHE A 105 8.99 -6.08 2.44
N GLY A 106 7.96 -5.25 2.63
CA GLY A 106 7.39 -4.91 3.93
C GLY A 106 6.97 -6.13 4.75
N GLY A 107 6.45 -7.17 4.09
CA GLY A 107 6.08 -8.45 4.70
C GLY A 107 7.25 -9.39 5.01
N ARG A 108 8.49 -8.93 4.86
CA ARG A 108 9.71 -9.70 5.14
C ARG A 108 10.88 -8.86 5.66
N ILE A 109 10.61 -7.65 6.19
CA ILE A 109 11.69 -6.80 6.70
C ILE A 109 12.02 -7.22 8.13
N ASP A 110 13.27 -7.59 8.32
CA ASP A 110 13.81 -7.93 9.64
C ASP A 110 14.44 -6.73 10.33
N GLY A 111 15.02 -5.82 9.54
CA GLY A 111 15.75 -4.67 10.07
C GLY A 111 16.04 -3.57 9.07
N VAL A 112 16.59 -2.47 9.58
CA VAL A 112 16.92 -1.26 8.84
C VAL A 112 18.28 -0.73 9.29
N GLY A 113 19.11 -0.32 8.32
CA GLY A 113 20.42 0.27 8.55
C GLY A 113 20.66 1.56 7.76
N PRO A 114 21.71 2.32 8.11
CA PRO A 114 22.02 3.59 7.46
C PRO A 114 22.69 3.41 6.09
N GLY A 115 22.39 4.33 5.16
CA GLY A 115 23.09 4.43 3.88
C GLY A 115 22.61 3.43 2.83
N ALA A 116 23.49 3.10 1.88
CA ALA A 116 23.21 2.15 0.82
C ALA A 116 23.30 0.71 1.31
N CYS A 117 22.59 -0.18 0.61
CA CYS A 117 22.88 -1.60 0.63
C CYS A 117 24.05 -1.93 -0.31
#